data_AF-A0A382IT14-F1
#
_entry.id   AF-A0A382IT14-F1
#
_cell.length_a   1.000
_cell.length_b   1.000
_cell.length_c   1.000
_cell.angle_alpha   90.00
_cell.angle_beta   90.00
_cell.angle_gamma   90.00
#
_symmetry.space_group_name_H-M   'P 1'
#
loop_
_entity.id
_entity.type
_entity.pdbx_description
1 polymer ?
#
loop_
_entity_poly.entity_id
_entity_poly.type
_entity_poly.pdbx_seq_one_letter_code
_entity_poly.pdbx_strand_id
1 'polypeptide(L)'
;NPDVMSASCVTSWGRISQWLPFMEMGDRPGSLVFHSHAYKLLGGAAELPPNILAYTEKHHSKYLESPKTWAGLSDNRNQLSESKKEIDRRTNGSGPAGSVFEL
;
A
#
# COMPACT_ATOMS: atom_id res chain seq x y z
N ASN A 1 1.61 6.82 -31.65
CA ASN A 1 2.14 8.19 -31.82
C ASN A 1 3.20 8.41 -30.75
N PRO A 2 4.49 8.44 -31.11
CA PRO A 2 5.59 8.58 -30.15
C PRO A 2 5.63 9.94 -29.42
N ASP A 3 4.88 10.94 -29.89
CA ASP A 3 4.82 12.27 -29.26
C ASP A 3 3.88 12.32 -28.04
N VAL A 4 3.08 11.27 -27.82
CA VAL A 4 2.12 11.20 -26.72
C VAL A 4 2.80 10.64 -25.47
N MET A 5 3.23 11.54 -24.58
CA MET A 5 3.91 11.19 -23.32
C MET A 5 2.95 10.83 -22.17
N SER A 6 1.64 10.94 -22.38
CA SER A 6 0.61 10.66 -21.38
C SER A 6 -0.68 10.19 -22.05
N ALA A 7 -1.28 9.11 -21.52
CA ALA A 7 -2.55 8.57 -22.00
C ALA A 7 -3.49 8.29 -20.83
N SER A 8 -4.79 8.32 -21.10
CA SER A 8 -5.81 7.87 -20.15
C SER A 8 -5.61 6.38 -19.83
N CYS A 9 -5.79 6.03 -18.57
CA CYS A 9 -5.70 4.65 -18.10
C CYS A 9 -6.72 4.47 -16.97
N VAL A 10 -7.50 3.40 -17.07
CA VAL A 10 -8.38 2.90 -16.01
C VAL A 10 -7.98 1.45 -15.77
N THR A 11 -7.77 1.11 -14.51
CA THR A 11 -7.33 -0.22 -14.11
C THR A 11 -8.09 -0.69 -12.89
N SER A 12 -8.16 -2.01 -12.75
CA SER A 12 -8.68 -2.67 -11.56
C SER A 12 -7.72 -3.77 -11.17
N TRP A 13 -7.57 -3.98 -9.87
CA TRP A 13 -6.74 -5.04 -9.34
C TRP A 13 -7.47 -5.78 -8.23
N GLY A 14 -7.40 -7.10 -8.28
CA GLY A 14 -7.95 -7.99 -7.27
C GLY A 14 -6.89 -8.97 -6.79
N ARG A 15 -6.92 -9.30 -5.50
CA ARG A 15 -6.07 -10.33 -4.90
C ARG A 15 -6.79 -10.99 -3.74
N ILE A 16 -6.66 -12.31 -3.63
CA ILE A 16 -7.00 -13.05 -2.42
C ILE A 16 -5.69 -13.37 -1.69
N SER A 17 -5.62 -13.12 -0.39
CA SER A 17 -4.47 -13.54 0.43
C SER A 17 -4.89 -14.01 1.82
N GLN A 18 -3.97 -14.67 2.52
CA GLN A 18 -4.08 -14.85 3.96
C GLN A 18 -4.11 -13.50 4.70
N TRP A 19 -4.41 -13.57 6.01
CA TRP A 19 -4.37 -12.43 6.93
C TRP A 19 -3.06 -11.65 6.84
N LEU A 20 -3.15 -10.33 6.95
CA LEU A 20 -1.96 -9.49 7.06
C LEU A 20 -1.36 -9.63 8.47
N PRO A 21 -0.02 -9.54 8.63
CA PRO A 21 0.61 -9.81 9.92
C PRO A 21 0.11 -8.91 11.05
N PHE A 22 -0.20 -7.63 10.77
CA PHE A 22 -0.71 -6.70 11.79
C PHE A 22 -2.06 -7.11 12.37
N MET A 23 -2.81 -7.97 11.67
CA MET A 23 -4.07 -8.50 12.18
C MET A 23 -3.83 -9.60 13.22
N GLU A 24 -2.57 -10.06 13.36
CA GLU A 24 -2.14 -11.04 14.36
C GLU A 24 -3.05 -12.27 14.42
N MET A 25 -3.52 -12.74 13.26
CA MET A 25 -4.44 -13.88 13.10
C MET A 25 -3.73 -15.22 12.86
N GLY A 26 -2.43 -15.22 12.57
CA GLY A 26 -1.65 -16.44 12.31
C GLY A 26 -2.30 -17.34 11.24
N ASP A 27 -2.32 -18.64 11.50
CA ASP A 27 -2.88 -19.66 10.59
C ASP A 27 -4.40 -19.86 10.74
N ARG A 28 -5.11 -18.87 11.30
CA ARG A 28 -6.57 -18.97 11.43
C ARG A 28 -7.25 -19.08 10.06
N PRO A 29 -8.29 -19.94 9.96
CA PRO A 29 -9.06 -20.05 8.72
C PRO A 29 -9.69 -18.71 8.36
N GLY A 30 -9.52 -18.29 7.12
CA GLY A 30 -10.03 -17.04 6.58
C GLY A 30 -9.10 -16.43 5.54
N SER A 31 -9.64 -15.49 4.76
CA SER A 31 -8.90 -14.83 3.69
C SER A 31 -9.35 -13.38 3.54
N LEU A 32 -8.42 -12.55 3.09
CA LEU A 32 -8.67 -11.18 2.71
C LEU A 32 -8.89 -11.12 1.19
N VAL A 33 -9.97 -10.44 0.79
CA VAL A 33 -10.24 -10.12 -0.60
C VAL A 33 -9.93 -8.65 -0.81
N PHE A 34 -8.87 -8.38 -1.57
CA PHE A 34 -8.51 -7.04 -1.98
C PHE A 34 -9.15 -6.73 -3.31
N HIS A 35 -9.78 -5.57 -3.40
CA HIS A 35 -10.33 -5.04 -4.64
C HIS A 35 -10.01 -3.56 -4.74
N SER A 36 -9.56 -3.12 -5.91
CA SER A 36 -9.24 -1.73 -6.17
C SER A 36 -9.61 -1.33 -7.58
N HIS A 37 -10.03 -0.08 -7.71
CA HIS A 37 -10.17 0.63 -8.98
C HIS A 37 -9.26 1.85 -8.94
N ALA A 38 -8.52 2.06 -10.01
CA ALA A 38 -7.66 3.22 -10.17
C ALA A 38 -7.82 3.79 -11.58
N TYR A 39 -7.61 5.09 -11.67
CA TYR A 39 -7.58 5.82 -12.93
C TYR A 39 -6.50 6.88 -12.88
N LYS A 40 -6.00 7.27 -14.05
CA LYS A 40 -5.01 8.33 -14.16
C LYS A 40 -5.68 9.70 -14.11
N LEU A 41 -5.20 10.57 -13.22
CA LEU A 41 -5.55 11.99 -13.20
C LEU A 41 -4.80 12.71 -14.32
N LEU A 42 -5.54 13.27 -15.30
CA LEU A 42 -4.94 13.88 -16.49
C LEU A 42 -4.44 15.30 -16.19
N GLY A 43 -5.19 16.05 -15.38
CA GLY A 43 -4.81 17.35 -14.80
C GLY A 43 -3.87 17.25 -13.59
N GLY A 44 -3.40 16.05 -13.24
CA GLY A 44 -2.47 15.83 -12.13
C GLY A 44 -3.10 16.03 -10.75
N ALA A 45 -2.31 16.51 -9.78
CA ALA A 45 -2.73 16.61 -8.39
C ALA A 45 -3.93 17.55 -8.16
N ALA A 46 -4.18 18.50 -9.07
CA ALA A 46 -5.32 19.43 -8.99
C ALA A 46 -6.68 18.73 -9.14
N GLU A 47 -6.73 17.51 -9.70
CA GLU A 47 -7.96 16.71 -9.81
C GLU A 47 -8.26 15.90 -8.54
N LEU A 48 -7.39 15.92 -7.53
CA LEU A 48 -7.64 15.25 -6.26
C LEU A 48 -8.78 15.95 -5.50
N PRO A 49 -9.58 15.21 -4.71
CA PRO A 49 -10.55 15.80 -3.79
C PRO A 49 -9.89 16.87 -2.91
N PRO A 50 -10.46 18.08 -2.76
CA PRO A 50 -9.77 19.20 -2.10
C PRO A 50 -9.30 18.92 -0.68
N ASN A 51 -10.07 18.12 0.08
CA ASN A 51 -9.70 17.69 1.42
C ASN A 51 -8.47 16.77 1.43
N ILE A 52 -8.34 15.88 0.44
CA ILE A 52 -7.18 14.99 0.30
C ILE A 52 -5.96 15.80 -0.13
N LEU A 53 -6.12 16.70 -1.11
CA LEU A 53 -5.04 17.57 -1.56
C LEU A 53 -4.49 18.43 -0.42
N ALA A 54 -5.37 19.16 0.29
CA ALA A 54 -4.96 20.02 1.39
C ALA A 54 -4.26 19.26 2.53
N TYR A 55 -4.74 18.07 2.88
CA TYR A 55 -4.08 17.21 3.87
C TYR A 55 -2.70 16.76 3.38
N THR A 56 -2.61 16.34 2.11
CA THR A 56 -1.36 15.85 1.52
C THR A 56 -0.32 16.96 1.40
N GLU A 57 -0.71 18.16 0.96
CA GLU A 57 0.17 19.33 0.92
C GLU A 57 0.75 19.68 2.29
N LYS A 58 -0.10 19.63 3.34
CA LYS A 58 0.31 19.99 4.70
C LYS A 58 1.21 18.94 5.36
N HIS A 59 0.96 17.65 5.14
CA HIS A 59 1.59 16.57 5.91
C HIS A 59 2.56 15.71 5.10
N HIS A 60 2.35 15.58 3.80
CA HIS A 60 3.06 14.61 2.95
C HIS A 60 3.29 15.10 1.50
N SER A 61 3.73 16.36 1.34
CA SER A 61 3.92 17.02 0.03
C SER A 61 4.80 16.23 -0.93
N LYS A 62 5.74 15.43 -0.42
CA LYS A 62 6.61 14.54 -1.21
C LYS A 62 5.85 13.57 -2.14
N TYR A 63 4.59 13.25 -1.87
CA TYR A 63 3.79 12.34 -2.71
C TYR A 63 3.07 13.05 -3.87
N LEU A 64 3.11 14.39 -3.93
CA LEU A 64 2.53 15.16 -5.03
C LEU A 64 3.48 15.25 -6.25
N GLU A 65 4.75 14.87 -6.07
CA GLU A 65 5.72 14.81 -7.14
C GLU A 65 6.08 13.37 -7.49
N SER A 66 6.12 13.08 -8.79
CA SER A 66 6.61 11.79 -9.27
C SER A 66 8.12 11.67 -9.03
N PRO A 67 8.62 10.50 -8.59
CA PRO A 67 10.05 10.21 -8.52
C PRO A 67 10.74 10.47 -9.87
N LYS A 68 11.94 11.09 -9.84
CA LYS A 68 12.73 11.41 -11.04
C LYS A 68 13.69 10.30 -11.46
N THR A 69 13.97 9.38 -10.54
CA THR A 69 14.88 8.26 -10.74
C THR A 69 14.22 6.97 -10.26
N TRP A 70 14.58 5.85 -10.90
CA TRP A 70 14.14 4.54 -10.46
C TRP A 70 14.93 4.13 -9.19
N ALA A 71 14.21 3.71 -8.15
CA ALA A 71 14.78 3.46 -6.82
C ALA A 71 15.20 2.00 -6.54
N GLY A 72 14.92 1.06 -7.45
CA GLY A 72 15.16 -0.36 -7.16
C GLY A 72 13.92 -1.14 -6.77
N LEU A 73 13.90 -2.45 -7.05
CA LEU A 73 12.91 -3.36 -6.46
C LEU A 73 13.14 -3.55 -4.95
N SER A 74 14.38 -3.41 -4.50
CA SER A 74 14.78 -3.53 -3.09
C SER A 74 14.23 -2.42 -2.20
N ASP A 75 13.83 -1.27 -2.76
CA ASP A 75 13.20 -0.19 -2.01
C ASP A 75 11.68 -0.39 -1.86
N ASN A 76 11.11 -1.45 -2.43
CA ASN A 76 9.69 -1.76 -2.26
C ASN A 76 9.40 -2.11 -0.79
N ARG A 77 8.72 -1.19 -0.10
CA ARG A 77 8.15 -1.43 1.22
C ARG A 77 6.66 -1.63 1.09
N ASN A 78 6.16 -2.69 1.68
CA ASN A 78 4.74 -3.03 1.66
C ASN A 78 4.24 -3.35 3.07
N GLN A 79 2.92 -3.42 3.24
CA GLN A 79 2.34 -3.65 4.56
C GLN A 79 2.81 -4.96 5.20
N LEU A 80 3.08 -6.00 4.40
CA LEU A 80 3.62 -7.27 4.90
C LEU A 80 5.00 -7.07 5.52
N SER A 81 5.94 -6.43 4.78
CA SER A 81 7.32 -6.21 5.24
C SER A 81 7.39 -5.34 6.49
N GLU A 82 6.64 -4.23 6.52
CA GLU A 82 6.64 -3.32 7.67
C GLU A 82 5.97 -3.95 8.90
N SER A 83 4.84 -4.66 8.72
CA SER A 83 4.17 -5.31 9.85
C SER A 83 5.01 -6.45 10.44
N LYS A 84 5.65 -7.26 9.58
CA LYS A 84 6.53 -8.33 10.04
C LYS A 84 7.71 -7.77 10.85
N LYS A 85 8.35 -6.71 10.36
CA LYS A 85 9.46 -6.06 11.07
C LYS A 85 9.07 -5.64 12.50
N GLU A 86 7.87 -5.08 12.66
CA GLU A 86 7.38 -4.65 13.97
C GLU A 86 7.04 -5.84 14.89
N ILE A 87 6.45 -6.91 14.35
CA ILE A 87 6.14 -8.13 15.12
C ILE A 87 7.42 -8.84 15.56
N ASP A 88 8.39 -8.98 14.67
CA ASP A 88 9.68 -9.60 14.98
C ASP A 88 10.41 -8.79 16.08
N ARG A 89 10.32 -7.45 16.03
CA ARG A 89 10.85 -6.57 17.08
C ARG A 89 10.21 -6.83 18.45
N ARG A 90 8.88 -7.00 18.51
CA ARG A 90 8.14 -7.26 19.76
C ARG A 90 8.41 -8.65 20.33
N THR A 91 8.53 -9.65 19.45
CA THR A 91 8.73 -11.05 19.82
C THR A 91 10.20 -11.42 20.00
N ASN A 92 11.14 -10.46 19.82
CA ASN A 92 12.57 -10.71 19.79
C ASN A 92 12.96 -11.84 18.82
N GLY A 93 12.27 -11.92 17.68
CA GLY A 93 12.47 -12.95 16.66
C GLY A 93 11.92 -14.35 16.99
N SER A 94 11.30 -14.57 18.16
CA SER A 94 10.67 -15.86 18.50
C SER A 94 9.38 -16.13 17.70
N GLY A 95 8.82 -15.09 17.08
CA GLY A 95 7.57 -15.16 16.32
C GLY A 95 6.34 -15.32 17.22
N PRO A 96 5.14 -14.99 16.72
CA PRO A 96 3.92 -15.23 17.46
C PRO A 96 3.60 -16.73 17.48
N ALA A 97 3.25 -17.29 18.64
CA ALA A 97 2.85 -18.69 18.79
C ALA A 97 1.48 -19.03 18.15
N GLY A 98 0.80 -18.05 17.55
CA GLY A 98 -0.47 -18.21 16.85
C GLY A 98 -1.37 -16.97 16.97
N SER A 99 -2.68 -17.22 17.03
CA SER A 99 -3.73 -16.24 17.37
C SER A 99 -3.47 -15.44 18.64
N VAL A 100 -3.32 -14.10 18.66
CA VAL A 100 -3.35 -13.33 19.93
C VAL A 100 -4.76 -13.05 20.46
N PHE A 101 -5.79 -13.22 19.64
CA PHE A 101 -7.19 -12.98 20.04
C PHE A 101 -7.85 -14.28 20.48
N GLU A 102 -8.69 -14.27 21.51
CA GLU A 102 -9.58 -15.39 21.83
C GLU A 102 -10.98 -15.10 21.23
N LEU A 103 -11.71 -16.14 20.81
CA LEU A 103 -13.10 -16.04 20.32
C LEU A 103 -14.08 -16.39 21.43
#